data_AF-X1MFJ1-F1
#
_entry.id   AF-X1MFJ1-F1
#
_cell.length_a   1.000
_cell.length_b   1.000
_cell.length_c   1.000
_cell.angle_alpha   90.00
_cell.angle_beta   90.00
_cell.angle_gamma   90.00
#
_symmetry.space_group_name_H-M   'P 1'
#
loop_
_entity.id
_entity.type
_entity.pdbx_description
1 polymer ?
#
loop_
_entity_poly.entity_id
_entity_poly.type
_entity_poly.pdbx_seq_one_letter_code
_entity_poly.pdbx_strand_id
1 'polypeptide(L)'
;TGPFREEHLLLALYEKYGKEMLKYLNDTIFALIIYNGKDLFAARDLLGIKTLFYGWKGETLYLASELKGILQVTTDVYEFPNGHYMEQGGQLTKFAELPKSPPKFHDISIDEMTNDIRDIIERSFRNHVDFAAPTGSLLSGGMDSSVISYLASRVYKEKFGQSARLRTFAIGVGESDDINSARLMASYIDSEHHELKVDLKQILEVLPGVIYYLESFDPSLVRSSVSNYLISRCAKEQGIEVLLSGEGGDEAFCGYIYLGGYPTEELFAKQ
;
A
#
# COMPACT_ATOMS: atom_id res chain seq x y z
N THR A 1 -19.78 9.97 14.65
CA THR A 1 -19.85 10.07 13.19
C THR A 1 -19.58 11.50 12.79
N GLY A 2 -18.30 11.83 12.64
CA GLY A 2 -17.82 13.12 12.15
C GLY A 2 -16.59 12.86 11.27
N PRO A 3 -16.05 13.88 10.61
CA PRO A 3 -14.72 13.75 10.01
C PRO A 3 -13.74 13.32 11.11
N PHE A 4 -12.71 12.57 10.72
CA PHE A 4 -11.62 12.12 11.59
C PHE A 4 -11.93 10.98 12.60
N ARG A 5 -12.73 9.99 12.20
CA ARG A 5 -13.09 8.87 13.11
C ARG A 5 -11.87 8.06 13.56
N GLU A 6 -10.94 7.82 12.66
CA GLU A 6 -9.75 6.98 12.91
C GLU A 6 -8.76 7.71 13.80
N GLU A 7 -8.57 9.01 13.58
CA GLU A 7 -7.71 9.89 14.34
C GLU A 7 -8.21 10.03 15.78
N HIS A 8 -9.52 10.18 15.99
CA HIS A 8 -10.10 10.16 17.34
C HIS A 8 -9.90 8.82 18.04
N LEU A 9 -9.99 7.70 17.31
CA LEU A 9 -9.73 6.37 17.86
C LEU A 9 -8.26 6.22 18.25
N LEU A 10 -7.33 6.66 17.40
CA LEU A 10 -5.89 6.65 17.68
C LEU A 10 -5.55 7.54 18.88
N LEU A 11 -6.12 8.74 18.98
CA LEU A 11 -5.95 9.62 20.13
C LEU A 11 -6.49 8.97 21.41
N ALA A 12 -7.70 8.41 21.39
CA ALA A 12 -8.27 7.74 22.55
C ALA A 12 -7.45 6.51 22.99
N LEU A 13 -6.88 5.77 22.03
CA LEU A 13 -5.95 4.67 22.31
C LEU A 13 -4.65 5.19 22.95
N TYR A 14 -4.09 6.28 22.44
CA TYR A 14 -2.89 6.91 23.01
C TYR A 14 -3.15 7.47 24.40
N GLU A 15 -4.28 8.14 24.64
CA GLU A 15 -4.64 8.63 25.97
C GLU A 15 -4.77 7.50 26.99
N LYS A 16 -5.31 6.35 26.57
CA LYS A 16 -5.54 5.20 27.46
C LYS A 16 -4.29 4.34 27.69
N TYR A 17 -3.46 4.16 26.68
CA TYR A 17 -2.35 3.20 26.69
C TYR A 17 -0.97 3.81 26.47
N GLY A 18 -0.88 5.11 26.16
CA GLY A 18 0.35 5.75 25.71
C GLY A 18 0.92 5.01 24.49
N LYS A 19 2.24 4.85 24.46
CA LYS A 19 2.94 4.09 23.40
C LYS A 19 2.58 2.61 23.32
N GLU A 20 2.02 2.03 24.39
CA GLU A 20 1.55 0.64 24.35
C GLU A 20 0.35 0.45 23.41
N MET A 21 -0.25 1.54 22.92
CA MET A 21 -1.27 1.52 21.88
C MET A 21 -0.83 0.74 20.63
N LEU A 22 0.47 0.75 20.32
CA LEU A 22 1.02 0.15 19.10
C LEU A 22 0.79 -1.37 19.04
N LYS A 23 0.62 -2.04 20.19
CA LYS A 23 0.29 -3.48 20.27
C LYS A 23 -1.10 -3.82 19.75
N TYR A 24 -1.97 -2.82 19.60
CA TYR A 24 -3.33 -2.96 19.09
C TYR A 24 -3.44 -2.59 17.61
N LEU A 25 -2.34 -2.19 16.96
CA LEU A 25 -2.30 -1.70 15.57
C LEU A 25 -1.58 -2.68 14.62
N ASN A 26 -1.59 -3.98 14.94
CA ASN A 26 -0.74 -4.98 14.27
C ASN A 26 -1.02 -5.15 12.77
N ASP A 27 -2.24 -4.87 12.32
CA ASP A 27 -2.67 -4.91 10.91
C ASP A 27 -3.01 -3.51 10.37
N THR A 28 -2.70 -2.44 11.10
CA THR A 28 -3.05 -1.08 10.69
C THR A 28 -1.95 -0.42 9.86
N ILE A 29 -2.33 0.26 8.79
CA ILE A 29 -1.46 1.07 7.94
C ILE A 29 -1.49 2.52 8.43
N PHE A 30 -0.37 3.07 8.89
CA PHE A 30 -0.33 4.41 9.47
C PHE A 30 1.05 5.06 9.47
N ALA A 31 1.04 6.39 9.38
CA ALA A 31 2.07 7.26 9.89
C ALA A 31 1.35 8.31 10.73
N LEU A 32 1.70 8.43 12.02
CA LEU A 32 1.00 9.32 12.94
C LEU A 32 1.96 10.20 13.71
N ILE A 33 1.47 11.37 14.10
CA ILE A 33 2.16 12.34 14.97
C ILE A 33 1.13 12.87 15.95
N ILE A 34 1.42 12.74 17.24
CA ILE A 34 0.62 13.26 18.35
C ILE A 34 1.49 14.27 19.09
N TYR A 35 0.95 15.48 19.29
CA TYR A 35 1.62 16.54 20.03
C TYR A 35 0.63 17.22 20.96
N ASN A 36 0.95 17.29 22.25
CA ASN A 36 0.08 17.87 23.28
C ASN A 36 0.52 19.29 23.72
N GLY A 37 1.47 19.90 23.01
CA GLY A 37 2.09 21.18 23.40
C GLY A 37 3.37 21.02 24.24
N LYS A 38 3.67 19.82 24.73
CA LYS A 38 4.87 19.50 25.51
C LYS A 38 5.58 18.27 24.96
N ASP A 39 4.84 17.17 24.87
CA ASP A 39 5.32 15.86 24.46
C ASP A 39 4.94 15.60 23.00
N LEU A 40 5.87 14.99 22.27
CA LEU A 40 5.71 14.53 20.91
C LEU A 40 5.77 13.01 20.89
N PHE A 41 4.88 12.39 20.13
CA PHE A 41 4.93 10.98 19.81
C PHE A 41 4.66 10.78 18.32
N ALA A 42 5.61 10.19 17.59
CA ALA A 42 5.43 9.83 16.19
C ALA A 42 5.66 8.34 16.00
N ALA A 43 4.94 7.69 15.08
CA ALA A 43 5.12 6.28 14.79
C ALA A 43 4.76 5.96 13.33
N ARG A 44 5.40 4.93 12.78
CA ARG A 44 5.18 4.42 11.43
C ARG A 44 4.88 2.93 11.47
N ASP A 45 3.97 2.48 10.62
CA ASP A 45 3.53 1.09 10.55
C ASP A 45 4.65 0.08 10.29
N LEU A 46 4.36 -1.20 10.51
CA LEU A 46 5.32 -2.31 10.43
C LEU A 46 6.04 -2.39 9.08
N LEU A 47 5.32 -2.14 7.97
CA LEU A 47 5.86 -2.30 6.62
C LEU A 47 6.31 -0.97 6.00
N GLY A 48 6.01 0.15 6.65
CA GLY A 48 6.31 1.49 6.13
C GLY A 48 5.44 1.87 4.95
N ILE A 49 4.22 1.33 4.85
CA ILE A 49 3.31 1.59 3.72
C ILE A 49 2.96 3.08 3.64
N LYS A 50 2.75 3.75 4.78
CA LYS A 50 2.68 5.23 4.81
C LYS A 50 4.06 5.81 4.96
N THR A 51 4.37 6.86 4.21
CA THR A 51 5.65 7.57 4.27
C THR A 51 5.68 8.54 5.46
N LEU A 52 6.86 8.65 6.08
CA LEU A 52 7.15 9.64 7.10
C LEU A 52 8.66 9.92 7.07
N PHE A 53 9.01 11.19 7.14
CA PHE A 53 10.39 11.68 7.17
C PHE A 53 10.57 12.56 8.40
N TYR A 54 11.81 12.67 8.86
CA TYR A 54 12.17 13.59 9.94
C TYR A 54 13.52 14.26 9.66
N GLY A 55 13.73 15.45 10.21
CA GLY A 55 14.99 16.18 10.06
C GLY A 55 15.18 17.27 11.10
N TRP A 56 16.39 17.82 11.17
CA TRP A 56 16.76 18.79 12.22
C TRP A 56 17.28 20.10 11.66
N LYS A 57 16.91 21.20 12.32
CA LYS A 57 17.55 22.50 12.15
C LYS A 57 17.89 23.07 13.53
N GLY A 58 19.16 22.97 13.90
CA GLY A 58 19.56 23.21 15.30
C GLY A 58 18.87 22.19 16.20
N GLU A 59 18.17 22.65 17.23
CA GLU A 59 17.43 21.80 18.18
C GLU A 59 15.97 21.53 17.77
N THR A 60 15.53 22.07 16.63
CA THR A 60 14.15 21.89 16.17
C THR A 60 14.02 20.66 15.28
N LEU A 61 13.15 19.75 15.68
CA LEU A 61 12.73 18.57 14.91
C LEU A 61 11.59 18.92 13.95
N TYR A 62 11.70 18.46 12.70
CA TYR A 62 10.68 18.56 11.67
C TYR A 62 10.25 17.15 11.27
N LEU A 63 8.95 16.95 11.06
CA LEU A 63 8.39 15.72 10.50
C LEU A 63 7.45 16.07 9.36
N ALA A 64 7.45 15.26 8.31
CA ALA A 64 6.52 15.40 7.19
C ALA A 64 6.29 14.06 6.51
N SER A 65 5.15 13.89 5.85
CA SER A 65 4.86 12.70 5.02
C SER A 65 5.72 12.64 3.76
N GLU A 66 6.32 13.76 3.34
CA GLU A 66 7.08 13.90 2.10
C GLU A 66 8.38 14.66 2.36
N LEU A 67 9.48 14.17 1.78
CA LEU A 67 10.83 14.72 1.91
C LEU A 67 10.88 16.19 1.50
N LYS A 68 10.18 16.56 0.41
CA LYS A 68 10.10 17.92 -0.12
C LYS A 68 9.54 18.94 0.88
N GLY A 69 8.78 18.49 1.88
CA GLY A 69 8.26 19.34 2.96
C GLY A 69 9.34 19.76 3.97
N ILE A 70 10.38 18.95 4.15
CA ILE A 70 11.47 19.20 5.11
C ILE A 70 12.67 19.87 4.43
N LEU A 71 12.95 19.52 3.16
CA LEU A 71 14.11 20.04 2.42
C LEU A 71 14.14 21.57 2.25
N GLN A 72 12.99 22.23 2.40
CA GLN A 72 12.91 23.70 2.39
C GLN A 72 13.55 24.34 3.64
N VAL A 73 13.74 23.56 4.70
CA VAL A 73 14.18 24.03 6.01
C VAL A 73 15.57 23.52 6.37
N THR A 74 15.86 22.24 6.06
CA THR A 74 17.13 21.59 6.38
C THR A 74 17.47 20.48 5.38
N THR A 75 18.75 20.19 5.21
CA THR A 75 19.25 19.04 4.44
C THR A 75 19.60 17.84 5.34
N ASP A 76 19.56 18.01 6.67
CA ASP A 76 19.71 16.92 7.62
C ASP A 76 18.36 16.20 7.77
N VAL A 77 18.06 15.32 6.82
CA VAL A 77 16.77 14.63 6.69
C VAL A 77 16.98 13.13 6.55
N TYR A 78 16.10 12.37 7.19
CA TYR A 78 16.11 10.92 7.25
C TYR A 78 14.71 10.39 7.00
N GLU A 79 14.62 9.21 6.40
CA GLU A 79 13.39 8.44 6.39
C GLU A 79 13.10 7.93 7.80
N PHE A 80 11.86 8.08 8.26
CA PHE A 80 11.42 7.53 9.52
C PHE A 80 11.29 6.00 9.39
N PRO A 81 12.03 5.19 10.15
CA PRO A 81 12.04 3.75 9.94
C PRO A 81 10.68 3.11 10.25
N ASN A 82 10.29 2.12 9.45
CA ASN A 82 9.09 1.30 9.67
C ASN A 82 9.18 0.52 10.98
N GLY A 83 8.04 0.26 11.63
CA GLY A 83 8.00 -0.47 12.91
C GLY A 83 8.70 0.23 14.07
N HIS A 84 8.89 1.56 13.98
CA HIS A 84 9.47 2.38 15.04
C HIS A 84 8.50 3.46 15.52
N TYR A 85 8.74 3.94 16.73
CA TYR A 85 8.20 5.19 17.24
C TYR A 85 9.32 6.12 17.69
N MET A 86 8.99 7.41 17.81
CA MET A 86 9.86 8.47 18.27
C MET A 86 9.13 9.27 19.36
N GLU A 87 9.79 9.47 20.49
CA GLU A 87 9.32 10.36 21.56
C GLU A 87 10.08 11.70 21.51
N GLN A 88 9.76 12.62 22.42
CA GLN A 88 10.48 13.88 22.56
C GLN A 88 12.00 13.65 22.70
N GLY A 89 12.79 14.49 22.02
CA GLY A 89 14.24 14.34 21.93
C GLY A 89 14.70 13.53 20.71
N GLY A 90 13.78 12.92 19.97
CA GLY A 90 14.05 12.35 18.65
C GLY A 90 14.68 10.95 18.67
N GLN A 91 14.66 10.26 19.82
CA GLN A 91 15.13 8.89 19.90
C GLN A 91 14.12 7.94 19.23
N LEU A 92 14.61 7.14 18.28
CA LEU A 92 13.83 6.09 17.63
C LEU A 92 13.88 4.79 18.44
N THR A 93 12.71 4.19 18.66
CA THR A 93 12.55 2.90 19.34
C THR A 93 11.71 1.96 18.50
N LYS A 94 12.25 0.78 18.22
CA LYS A 94 11.53 -0.27 17.50
C LYS A 94 10.42 -0.86 18.36
N PHE A 95 9.22 -1.03 17.80
CA PHE A 95 8.10 -1.73 18.43
C PHE A 95 7.68 -3.00 17.69
N ALA A 96 8.01 -3.11 16.40
CA ALA A 96 7.70 -4.30 15.60
C ALA A 96 8.77 -4.53 14.52
N GLU A 97 8.94 -5.80 14.13
CA GLU A 97 9.77 -6.21 12.99
C GLU A 97 9.20 -7.51 12.39
N LEU A 98 9.50 -7.74 11.11
CA LEU A 98 9.17 -9.01 10.47
C LEU A 98 10.02 -10.15 11.06
N PRO A 99 9.54 -11.42 11.00
CA PRO A 99 10.30 -12.57 11.43
C PRO A 99 11.66 -12.66 10.74
N LYS A 100 12.71 -13.01 11.49
CA LYS A 100 14.09 -13.19 10.97
C LYS A 100 14.41 -14.64 10.58
N SER A 101 13.45 -15.54 10.78
CA SER A 101 13.59 -16.96 10.52
C SER A 101 12.33 -17.47 9.83
N PRO A 102 12.45 -18.46 8.94
CA PRO A 102 11.30 -19.02 8.26
C PRO A 102 10.30 -19.59 9.28
N PRO A 103 8.99 -19.57 8.95
CA PRO A 103 8.00 -20.22 9.77
C PRO A 103 8.29 -21.73 9.86
N LYS A 104 7.78 -22.38 10.90
CA LYS A 104 7.86 -23.84 11.00
C LYS A 104 7.06 -24.47 9.88
N PHE A 105 7.57 -25.56 9.32
CA PHE A 105 6.80 -26.37 8.39
C PHE A 105 5.55 -26.91 9.09
N HIS A 106 4.41 -26.73 8.44
CA HIS A 106 3.14 -27.32 8.83
C HIS A 106 2.90 -28.57 8.00
N ASP A 107 2.67 -29.71 8.66
CA ASP A 107 2.31 -30.97 8.02
C ASP A 107 0.79 -31.02 7.83
N ILE A 108 0.31 -30.25 6.86
CA ILE A 108 -1.11 -30.16 6.48
C ILE A 108 -1.27 -30.41 4.98
N SER A 109 -2.48 -30.75 4.55
CA SER A 109 -2.74 -31.01 3.13
C SER A 109 -2.69 -29.73 2.29
N ILE A 110 -2.42 -29.86 0.98
CA ILE A 110 -2.44 -28.73 0.04
C ILE A 110 -3.81 -28.04 0.03
N ASP A 111 -4.90 -28.81 0.16
CA ASP A 111 -6.26 -28.26 0.22
C ASP A 111 -6.46 -27.40 1.47
N GLU A 112 -5.96 -27.85 2.63
CA GLU A 112 -5.98 -27.07 3.88
C GLU A 112 -5.14 -25.79 3.75
N MET A 113 -3.91 -25.88 3.24
CA MET A 113 -3.07 -24.69 2.99
C MET A 113 -3.75 -23.68 2.08
N THR A 114 -4.40 -24.16 1.01
CA THR A 114 -5.10 -23.32 0.04
C THR A 114 -6.32 -22.63 0.68
N ASN A 115 -7.05 -23.34 1.53
CA ASN A 115 -8.17 -22.76 2.26
C ASN A 115 -7.70 -21.73 3.29
N ASP A 116 -6.63 -22.01 4.04
CA ASP A 116 -6.06 -21.07 5.01
C ASP A 116 -5.60 -19.77 4.34
N ILE A 117 -4.87 -19.87 3.21
CA ILE A 117 -4.43 -18.70 2.44
C ILE A 117 -5.64 -17.91 1.94
N ARG A 118 -6.66 -18.59 1.40
CA ARG A 118 -7.87 -17.94 0.91
C ARG A 118 -8.57 -17.19 2.05
N ASP A 119 -8.76 -17.83 3.19
CA ASP A 119 -9.44 -17.24 4.36
C ASP A 119 -8.65 -16.05 4.92
N ILE A 120 -7.32 -16.12 4.96
CA ILE A 120 -6.46 -15.01 5.39
C ILE A 120 -6.61 -13.80 4.45
N ILE A 121 -6.52 -14.02 3.13
CA ILE A 121 -6.64 -12.95 2.13
C ILE A 121 -8.06 -12.35 2.17
N GLU A 122 -9.11 -13.18 2.20
CA GLU A 122 -10.51 -12.72 2.26
C GLU A 122 -10.79 -11.90 3.52
N ARG A 123 -10.32 -12.39 4.68
CA ARG A 123 -10.47 -11.67 5.95
C ARG A 123 -9.69 -10.36 5.96
N SER A 124 -8.44 -10.38 5.48
CA SER A 124 -7.62 -9.17 5.37
C SER A 124 -8.33 -8.12 4.50
N PHE A 125 -8.81 -8.52 3.32
CA PHE A 125 -9.54 -7.63 2.42
C PHE A 125 -10.76 -7.00 3.10
N ARG A 126 -11.60 -7.80 3.75
CA ARG A 126 -12.82 -7.32 4.43
C ARG A 126 -12.54 -6.39 5.61
N ASN A 127 -11.39 -6.52 6.27
CA ASN A 127 -10.98 -5.63 7.35
C ASN A 127 -10.49 -4.27 6.85
N HIS A 128 -10.00 -4.19 5.60
CA HIS A 128 -9.36 -2.99 5.06
C HIS A 128 -10.23 -2.23 4.05
N VAL A 129 -11.27 -2.85 3.49
CA VAL A 129 -12.08 -2.26 2.42
C VAL A 129 -13.54 -2.21 2.81
N ASP A 130 -14.05 -1.00 3.05
CA ASP A 130 -15.44 -0.77 3.44
C ASP A 130 -16.28 -0.05 2.38
N PHE A 131 -15.68 0.45 1.29
CA PHE A 131 -16.34 1.27 0.27
C PHE A 131 -17.11 2.47 0.86
N ALA A 132 -16.56 3.15 1.87
CA ALA A 132 -17.12 4.40 2.39
C ALA A 132 -16.84 5.61 1.48
N ALA A 133 -15.72 5.58 0.76
CA ALA A 133 -15.38 6.52 -0.30
C ALA A 133 -15.55 5.87 -1.69
N PRO A 134 -15.65 6.66 -2.77
CA PRO A 134 -15.59 6.12 -4.13
C PRO A 134 -14.31 5.31 -4.38
N THR A 135 -14.44 3.98 -4.46
CA THR A 135 -13.31 3.06 -4.60
C THR A 135 -13.33 2.38 -5.98
N GLY A 136 -12.18 2.31 -6.62
CA GLY A 136 -11.90 1.48 -7.79
C GLY A 136 -10.78 0.48 -7.53
N SER A 137 -10.49 -0.38 -8.50
CA SER A 137 -9.41 -1.36 -8.41
C SER A 137 -8.47 -1.29 -9.60
N LEU A 138 -7.16 -1.36 -9.35
CA LEU A 138 -6.17 -1.57 -10.40
C LEU A 138 -6.24 -3.03 -10.86
N LEU A 139 -6.24 -3.24 -12.17
CA LEU A 139 -6.32 -4.56 -12.79
C LEU A 139 -5.29 -4.66 -13.91
N SER A 140 -4.09 -5.16 -13.58
CA SER A 140 -3.00 -5.35 -14.53
C SER A 140 -3.12 -6.65 -15.34
N GLY A 141 -4.02 -7.55 -14.95
CA GLY A 141 -4.13 -8.90 -15.52
C GLY A 141 -3.20 -9.94 -14.87
N GLY A 142 -2.29 -9.50 -13.99
CA GLY A 142 -1.51 -10.39 -13.12
C GLY A 142 -2.36 -11.04 -12.03
N MET A 143 -1.81 -12.08 -11.40
CA MET A 143 -2.53 -12.87 -10.38
C MET A 143 -2.97 -12.02 -9.19
N ASP A 144 -2.08 -11.18 -8.66
CA ASP A 144 -2.33 -10.43 -7.42
C ASP A 144 -3.45 -9.40 -7.59
N SER A 145 -3.36 -8.56 -8.62
CA SER A 145 -4.39 -7.57 -8.93
C SER A 145 -5.73 -8.22 -9.32
N SER A 146 -5.70 -9.42 -9.92
CA SER A 146 -6.90 -10.20 -10.24
C SER A 146 -7.58 -10.74 -8.98
N VAL A 147 -6.83 -11.26 -8.01
CA VAL A 147 -7.38 -11.72 -6.72
C VAL A 147 -8.01 -10.56 -5.96
N ILE A 148 -7.32 -9.42 -5.86
CA ILE A 148 -7.87 -8.23 -5.19
C ILE A 148 -9.13 -7.71 -5.90
N SER A 149 -9.11 -7.62 -7.24
CA SER A 149 -10.27 -7.16 -8.01
C SER A 149 -11.46 -8.12 -7.93
N TYR A 150 -11.20 -9.43 -7.86
CA TYR A 150 -12.23 -10.45 -7.66
C TYR A 150 -12.94 -10.26 -6.31
N LEU A 151 -12.16 -10.21 -5.22
CA LEU A 151 -12.69 -9.99 -3.88
C LEU A 151 -13.44 -8.67 -3.77
N ALA A 152 -12.85 -7.60 -4.32
CA ALA A 152 -13.48 -6.29 -4.37
C ALA A 152 -14.84 -6.33 -5.09
N SER A 153 -14.94 -6.98 -6.25
CA SER A 153 -16.20 -7.06 -6.99
C SER A 153 -17.28 -7.82 -6.21
N ARG A 154 -16.90 -8.89 -5.49
CA ARG A 154 -17.84 -9.68 -4.69
C ARG A 154 -18.40 -8.85 -3.54
N VAL A 155 -17.52 -8.24 -2.74
CA VAL A 155 -17.92 -7.40 -1.61
C VAL A 155 -18.71 -6.17 -2.10
N TYR A 156 -18.33 -5.60 -3.26
CA TYR A 156 -19.06 -4.50 -3.87
C TYR A 156 -20.49 -4.90 -4.25
N LYS A 157 -20.69 -6.06 -4.87
CA LYS A 157 -22.03 -6.60 -5.21
C LYS A 157 -22.84 -6.98 -3.98
N GLU A 158 -22.21 -7.52 -2.95
CA GLU A 158 -22.85 -7.78 -1.65
C GLU A 158 -23.41 -6.48 -1.04
N LYS A 159 -22.66 -5.37 -1.15
CA LYS A 159 -23.02 -4.08 -0.55
C LYS A 159 -24.01 -3.25 -1.39
N PHE A 160 -23.81 -3.19 -2.70
CA PHE A 160 -24.54 -2.28 -3.59
C PHE A 160 -25.53 -2.99 -4.54
N GLY A 161 -25.61 -4.31 -4.47
CA GLY A 161 -26.53 -5.14 -5.26
C GLY A 161 -25.83 -5.90 -6.39
N GLN A 162 -26.44 -6.99 -6.85
CA GLN A 162 -25.83 -7.92 -7.81
C GLN A 162 -25.54 -7.31 -9.19
N SER A 163 -26.27 -6.25 -9.56
CA SER A 163 -26.04 -5.49 -10.80
C SER A 163 -24.99 -4.38 -10.66
N ALA A 164 -24.45 -4.16 -9.45
CA ALA A 164 -23.42 -3.15 -9.23
C ALA A 164 -22.10 -3.62 -9.85
N ARG A 165 -21.43 -2.71 -10.57
CA ARG A 165 -20.18 -2.99 -11.27
C ARG A 165 -19.08 -2.15 -10.65
N LEU A 166 -18.08 -2.81 -10.09
CA LEU A 166 -16.89 -2.13 -9.58
C LEU A 166 -16.13 -1.50 -10.76
N ARG A 167 -15.64 -0.27 -10.61
CA ARG A 167 -14.77 0.34 -11.61
C ARG A 167 -13.37 -0.24 -11.51
N THR A 168 -12.86 -0.75 -12.63
CA THR A 168 -11.51 -1.31 -12.73
C THR A 168 -10.69 -0.54 -13.75
N PHE A 169 -9.39 -0.44 -13.51
CA PHE A 169 -8.47 0.40 -14.29
C PHE A 169 -7.23 -0.40 -14.70
N ALA A 170 -6.96 -0.46 -15.99
CA ALA A 170 -5.75 -1.03 -16.56
C ALA A 170 -4.99 0.04 -17.35
N ILE A 171 -3.66 -0.05 -17.36
CA ILE A 171 -2.80 0.82 -18.15
C ILE A 171 -1.83 -0.02 -18.98
N GLY A 172 -1.62 0.37 -20.24
CA GLY A 172 -0.72 -0.33 -21.14
C GLY A 172 -0.29 0.49 -22.35
N VAL A 173 0.75 0.01 -23.03
CA VAL A 173 1.21 0.57 -24.30
C VAL A 173 0.67 -0.31 -25.42
N GLY A 174 -0.30 0.21 -26.19
CA GLY A 174 -0.94 -0.55 -27.26
C GLY A 174 -1.80 -1.73 -26.75
N GLU A 175 -1.95 -2.77 -27.57
CA GLU A 175 -2.52 -4.06 -27.15
C GLU A 175 -1.36 -4.94 -26.63
N SER A 176 -1.34 -5.20 -25.32
CA SER A 176 -0.39 -6.11 -24.66
C SER A 176 -1.11 -7.31 -24.04
N ASP A 177 -0.35 -8.35 -23.69
CA ASP A 177 -0.89 -9.52 -22.99
C ASP A 177 -1.50 -9.16 -21.63
N ASP A 178 -0.94 -8.16 -20.94
CA ASP A 178 -1.49 -7.62 -19.69
C ASP A 178 -2.88 -7.02 -19.90
N ILE A 179 -3.06 -6.21 -20.95
CA ILE A 179 -4.38 -5.62 -21.28
C ILE A 179 -5.39 -6.71 -21.65
N ASN A 180 -4.98 -7.73 -22.40
CA ASN A 180 -5.84 -8.85 -22.74
C ASN A 180 -6.26 -9.65 -21.50
N SER A 181 -5.33 -9.88 -20.57
CA SER A 181 -5.58 -10.59 -19.32
C SER A 181 -6.47 -9.77 -18.39
N ALA A 182 -6.24 -8.46 -18.29
CA ALA A 182 -7.10 -7.54 -17.56
C ALA A 182 -8.53 -7.53 -18.12
N ARG A 183 -8.69 -7.50 -19.45
CA ARG A 183 -10.00 -7.54 -20.11
C ARG A 183 -10.75 -8.85 -19.89
N LEU A 184 -10.03 -9.98 -19.91
CA LEU A 184 -10.58 -11.30 -19.56
C LEU A 184 -11.10 -11.28 -18.12
N MET A 185 -10.27 -10.84 -17.18
CA MET A 185 -10.64 -10.81 -15.77
C MET A 185 -11.78 -9.82 -15.49
N ALA A 186 -11.75 -8.65 -16.12
CA ALA A 186 -12.80 -7.65 -16.03
C ALA A 186 -14.16 -8.17 -16.51
N SER A 187 -14.16 -8.99 -17.57
CA SER A 187 -15.34 -9.67 -18.09
C SER A 187 -15.82 -10.75 -17.13
N TYR A 188 -14.90 -11.53 -16.55
CA TYR A 188 -15.23 -12.58 -15.58
C TYR A 188 -15.92 -12.04 -14.31
N ILE A 189 -15.47 -10.89 -13.80
CA ILE A 189 -16.05 -10.26 -12.60
C ILE A 189 -17.21 -9.31 -12.90
N ASP A 190 -17.50 -9.06 -14.17
CA ASP A 190 -18.47 -8.05 -14.64
C ASP A 190 -18.21 -6.65 -14.03
N SER A 191 -17.01 -6.13 -14.26
CA SER A 191 -16.60 -4.78 -13.83
C SER A 191 -16.85 -3.71 -14.89
N GLU A 192 -16.99 -2.45 -14.47
CA GLU A 192 -16.95 -1.28 -15.35
C GLU A 192 -15.48 -0.97 -15.66
N HIS A 193 -14.96 -1.57 -16.72
CA HIS A 193 -13.53 -1.60 -17.02
C HIS A 193 -13.07 -0.41 -17.87
N HIS A 194 -11.96 0.20 -17.46
CA HIS A 194 -11.34 1.33 -18.11
C HIS A 194 -9.90 0.99 -18.48
N GLU A 195 -9.60 1.06 -19.78
CA GLU A 195 -8.26 0.84 -20.31
C GLU A 195 -7.63 2.19 -20.69
N LEU A 196 -6.52 2.54 -20.04
CA LEU A 196 -5.72 3.70 -20.38
C LEU A 196 -4.57 3.27 -21.28
N LYS A 197 -4.66 3.61 -22.56
CA LYS A 197 -3.56 3.42 -23.51
C LYS A 197 -2.67 4.66 -23.49
N VAL A 198 -1.39 4.46 -23.21
CA VAL A 198 -0.41 5.55 -23.14
C VAL A 198 0.66 5.40 -24.20
N ASP A 199 1.10 6.52 -24.76
CA ASP A 199 2.24 6.56 -25.66
C ASP A 199 3.51 7.09 -24.97
N LEU A 200 4.65 6.96 -25.65
CA LEU A 200 5.93 7.42 -25.13
C LEU A 200 5.93 8.93 -24.85
N LYS A 201 5.21 9.72 -25.64
CA LYS A 201 5.16 11.18 -25.47
C LYS A 201 4.49 11.53 -24.14
N GLN A 202 3.35 10.92 -23.84
CA GLN A 202 2.63 11.11 -22.57
C GLN A 202 3.47 10.67 -21.38
N ILE A 203 4.19 9.55 -21.50
CA ILE A 203 5.13 9.06 -20.48
C ILE A 203 6.22 10.11 -20.21
N LEU A 204 6.87 10.63 -21.26
CA LEU A 204 7.95 11.62 -21.13
C LEU A 204 7.46 12.94 -20.55
N GLU A 205 6.24 13.38 -20.90
CA GLU A 205 5.64 14.62 -20.39
C GLU A 205 5.40 14.60 -18.88
N VAL A 206 5.08 13.43 -18.29
CA VAL A 206 4.81 13.34 -16.85
C VAL A 206 6.05 13.04 -16.00
N LEU A 207 7.18 12.66 -16.61
CA LEU A 207 8.40 12.28 -15.88
C LEU A 207 8.84 13.30 -14.82
N PRO A 208 8.88 14.61 -15.09
CA PRO A 208 9.29 15.59 -14.07
C PRO A 208 8.34 15.59 -12.86
N GLY A 209 7.03 15.45 -13.10
CA GLY A 209 6.03 15.36 -12.04
C GLY A 209 6.17 14.07 -11.24
N VAL A 210 6.39 12.94 -11.92
CA VAL A 210 6.59 11.64 -11.27
C VAL A 210 7.81 11.68 -10.35
N ILE A 211 8.95 12.18 -10.82
CA ILE A 211 10.16 12.30 -9.99
C ILE A 211 9.91 13.24 -8.79
N TYR A 212 9.17 14.33 -9.00
CA TYR A 212 8.82 15.26 -7.93
C TYR A 212 7.96 14.61 -6.83
N TYR A 213 6.94 13.83 -7.20
CA TYR A 213 6.06 13.18 -6.22
C TYR A 213 6.68 11.93 -5.60
N LEU A 214 7.45 11.16 -6.38
CA LEU A 214 8.13 9.95 -5.94
C LEU A 214 9.32 10.25 -5.02
N GLU A 215 9.95 11.42 -5.20
CA GLU A 215 11.15 11.84 -4.44
C GLU A 215 12.34 10.88 -4.59
N SER A 216 12.36 10.13 -5.69
CA SER A 216 13.42 9.18 -6.05
C SER A 216 13.82 9.33 -7.51
N PHE A 217 15.09 9.06 -7.78
CA PHE A 217 15.68 8.97 -9.11
C PHE A 217 16.02 7.54 -9.51
N ASP A 218 15.64 6.54 -8.71
CA ASP A 218 15.85 5.13 -9.05
C ASP A 218 15.12 4.77 -10.37
N PRO A 219 15.83 4.28 -11.40
CA PRO A 219 15.23 4.05 -12.71
C PRO A 219 14.07 3.04 -12.71
N SER A 220 14.12 2.03 -11.84
CA SER A 220 13.09 0.99 -11.76
C SER A 220 11.83 1.53 -11.10
N LEU A 221 11.98 2.25 -9.98
CA LEU A 221 10.87 2.91 -9.29
C LEU A 221 10.23 4.01 -10.13
N VAL A 222 11.03 4.82 -10.83
CA VAL A 222 10.50 5.86 -11.73
C VAL A 222 9.68 5.22 -12.84
N ARG A 223 10.18 4.13 -13.46
CA ARG A 223 9.48 3.44 -14.54
C ARG A 223 8.10 2.93 -14.11
N SER A 224 8.00 2.23 -12.98
CA SER A 224 6.71 1.73 -12.48
C SER A 224 5.79 2.88 -12.03
N SER A 225 6.35 3.92 -11.42
CA SER A 225 5.60 5.06 -10.89
C SER A 225 4.96 5.93 -11.97
N VAL A 226 5.51 5.98 -13.19
CA VAL A 226 4.83 6.66 -14.31
C VAL A 226 3.47 6.04 -14.58
N SER A 227 3.40 4.71 -14.61
CA SER A 227 2.14 4.01 -14.85
C SER A 227 1.13 4.28 -13.73
N ASN A 228 1.58 4.19 -12.47
CA ASN A 228 0.76 4.48 -11.29
C ASN A 228 0.26 5.93 -11.28
N TYR A 229 1.11 6.89 -11.65
CA TYR A 229 0.72 8.31 -11.74
C TYR A 229 -0.37 8.54 -12.77
N LEU A 230 -0.19 8.00 -13.98
CA LEU A 230 -1.13 8.19 -15.10
C LEU A 230 -2.49 7.53 -14.81
N ILE A 231 -2.48 6.29 -14.31
CA ILE A 231 -3.72 5.58 -14.03
C ILE A 231 -4.45 6.16 -12.81
N SER A 232 -3.72 6.63 -11.79
CA SER A 232 -4.32 7.31 -10.63
C SER A 232 -4.98 8.62 -11.03
N ARG A 233 -4.34 9.40 -11.91
CA ARG A 233 -4.93 10.63 -12.47
C ARG A 233 -6.23 10.33 -13.23
N CYS A 234 -6.21 9.31 -14.10
CA CYS A 234 -7.39 8.87 -14.85
C CYS A 234 -8.54 8.44 -13.90
N ALA A 235 -8.25 7.64 -12.88
CA ALA A 235 -9.25 7.24 -11.89
C ALA A 235 -9.81 8.45 -11.14
N LYS A 236 -8.96 9.41 -10.74
CA LYS A 236 -9.38 10.61 -10.03
C LYS A 236 -10.30 11.50 -10.87
N GLU A 237 -10.02 11.66 -12.16
CA GLU A 237 -10.87 12.39 -13.11
C GLU A 237 -12.27 11.77 -13.24
N GLN A 238 -12.40 10.47 -12.96
CA GLN A 238 -13.68 9.75 -12.94
C GLN A 238 -14.35 9.71 -11.55
N GLY A 239 -13.83 10.47 -10.59
CA GLY A 239 -14.38 10.59 -9.24
C GLY A 239 -14.00 9.44 -8.30
N ILE A 240 -12.99 8.63 -8.63
CA ILE A 240 -12.43 7.65 -7.69
C ILE A 240 -11.50 8.35 -6.69
N GLU A 241 -11.65 8.01 -5.42
CA GLU A 241 -10.83 8.53 -4.32
C GLU A 241 -9.86 7.49 -3.77
N VAL A 242 -10.25 6.20 -3.84
CA VAL A 242 -9.43 5.08 -3.36
C VAL A 242 -9.21 4.09 -4.49
N LEU A 243 -7.95 3.70 -4.72
CA LEU A 243 -7.59 2.62 -5.62
C LEU A 243 -7.05 1.43 -4.84
N LEU A 244 -7.63 0.26 -5.08
CA LEU A 244 -7.12 -1.00 -4.57
C LEU A 244 -5.98 -1.49 -5.48
N SER A 245 -4.94 -2.05 -4.87
CA SER A 245 -3.76 -2.58 -5.56
C SER A 245 -3.42 -3.98 -5.05
N GLY A 246 -2.74 -4.77 -5.90
CA GLY A 246 -2.18 -6.08 -5.56
C GLY A 246 -0.69 -6.05 -5.17
N GLU A 247 -0.12 -4.86 -4.97
CA GLU A 247 1.27 -4.69 -4.51
C GLU A 247 1.53 -5.48 -3.21
N GLY A 248 2.72 -6.06 -3.08
CA GLY A 248 3.10 -6.91 -1.95
C GLY A 248 2.86 -8.42 -2.18
N GLY A 249 2.15 -8.80 -3.24
CA GLY A 249 1.87 -10.20 -3.56
C GLY A 249 3.14 -10.98 -3.93
N ASP A 250 3.92 -10.46 -4.87
CA ASP A 250 5.22 -11.03 -5.26
C ASP A 250 6.20 -11.14 -4.08
N GLU A 251 6.26 -10.11 -3.22
CA GLU A 251 7.05 -10.14 -1.99
C GLU A 251 6.57 -11.25 -1.07
N ALA A 252 5.27 -11.34 -0.79
CA ALA A 252 4.73 -12.31 0.16
C ALA A 252 4.85 -13.77 -0.32
N PHE A 253 4.70 -14.02 -1.62
CA PHE A 253 4.61 -15.35 -2.21
C PHE A 253 5.83 -15.76 -3.05
N CYS A 254 6.92 -14.98 -3.02
CA CYS A 254 8.11 -15.21 -3.84
C CYS A 254 7.79 -15.27 -5.35
N GLY A 255 6.91 -14.39 -5.82
CA GLY A 255 6.37 -14.42 -7.20
C GLY A 255 7.34 -13.96 -8.28
N TYR A 256 8.44 -13.31 -7.90
CA TYR A 256 9.45 -12.87 -8.85
C TYR A 256 10.13 -14.02 -9.60
N ILE A 257 10.17 -13.94 -10.93
CA ILE A 257 10.73 -14.99 -11.80
C ILE A 257 12.17 -15.37 -11.43
N TYR A 258 12.99 -14.41 -10.99
CA TYR A 258 14.38 -14.68 -10.61
C TYR A 258 14.50 -15.54 -9.35
N LEU A 259 13.44 -15.62 -8.51
CA LEU A 259 13.40 -16.49 -7.34
C LEU A 259 13.11 -17.96 -7.69
N GLY A 260 12.48 -18.21 -8.84
CA GLY A 260 12.06 -19.56 -9.26
C GLY A 260 13.22 -20.56 -9.48
N GLY A 261 14.47 -20.08 -9.54
CA GLY A 261 15.66 -20.93 -9.65
C GLY A 261 16.29 -21.34 -8.31
N TYR A 262 15.82 -20.83 -7.18
CA TYR A 262 16.38 -21.12 -5.86
C TYR A 262 15.69 -22.30 -5.18
N PRO A 263 16.42 -23.09 -4.37
CA PRO A 263 15.83 -24.09 -3.49
C PRO A 263 14.87 -23.47 -2.48
N THR A 264 13.79 -24.18 -2.10
CA THR A 264 12.76 -23.70 -1.18
C THR A 264 13.33 -23.23 0.17
N GLU A 265 14.35 -23.93 0.67
CA GLU A 265 15.05 -23.60 1.91
C GLU A 265 15.84 -22.28 1.85
N GLU A 266 16.18 -21.80 0.65
CA GLU A 266 16.87 -20.53 0.46
C GLU A 266 15.92 -19.35 0.23
N LEU A 267 14.68 -19.60 -0.21
CA LEU A 267 13.73 -18.55 -0.61
C LEU A 267 13.52 -17.51 0.50
N PHE A 268 13.33 -17.94 1.75
CA PHE A 268 13.12 -17.03 2.87
C PHE A 268 14.30 -16.07 3.10
N ALA A 269 15.53 -16.48 2.81
CA ALA A 269 16.71 -15.65 2.98
C ALA A 269 16.99 -14.75 1.76
N LYS A 270 16.30 -14.98 0.64
CA LYS A 270 16.42 -14.25 -0.63
C LYS A 270 15.26 -13.28 -0.87
N GLN A 271 14.16 -13.49 -0.18
CA GLN A 271 13.03 -12.59 0.01
C GLN A 271 13.46 -11.37 0.82
#